data_AF-A0ABD3YQS7-F1
#
_entry.id   AF-A0ABD3YQS7-F1
#
_cell.length_a   1.000
_cell.length_b   1.000
_cell.length_c   1.000
_cell.angle_alpha   90.00
_cell.angle_beta   90.00
_cell.angle_gamma   90.00
#
_symmetry.space_group_name_H-M   'P 1'
#
loop_
_entity.id
_entity.type
_entity.pdbx_description
1 polymer ?
#
loop_
_entity_poly.entity_id
_entity_poly.type
_entity_poly.pdbx_seq_one_letter_code
_entity_poly.pdbx_strand_id
1 'polypeptide(L)'
;MKSLIWMGSSKRDLLDMPDDVQDVFGFALHQAQEGGKHPQTKPMKGFSGAGVLEVVEDHDGDTYRAVYTVKFARAVYALHCFQKKSTKGIETPQHDLELIRKRLKDAQAHAKSVEND
;
A
#
# COMPACT_ATOMS: atom_id res chain seq x y z
N MET A 1 -1.48 -18.49 -3.58
CA MET A 1 -1.52 -17.16 -2.94
C MET A 1 -0.17 -16.49 -3.10
N LYS A 2 -0.13 -15.21 -3.51
CA LYS A 2 1.11 -14.43 -3.59
C LYS A 2 1.66 -14.15 -2.19
N SER A 3 2.97 -14.03 -2.06
CA SER A 3 3.59 -13.57 -0.80
C SER A 3 3.26 -12.10 -0.54
N LEU A 4 3.06 -11.71 0.72
CA LEU A 4 2.97 -10.31 1.12
C LEU A 4 4.32 -9.86 1.68
N ILE A 5 4.92 -8.85 1.05
CA ILE A 5 6.20 -8.29 1.45
C ILE A 5 5.99 -6.85 1.92
N TRP A 6 6.45 -6.57 3.13
CA TRP A 6 6.33 -5.25 3.75
C TRP A 6 7.57 -4.42 3.46
N MET A 7 7.40 -3.26 2.85
CA MET A 7 8.50 -2.36 2.52
C MET A 7 8.73 -1.35 3.65
N GLY A 8 9.98 -1.22 4.09
CA GLY A 8 10.37 -0.28 5.14
C GLY A 8 9.55 -0.47 6.42
N SER A 9 9.01 0.63 6.96
CA SER A 9 8.22 0.62 8.20
C SER A 9 6.74 0.26 8.01
N SER A 10 6.28 0.00 6.79
CA SER A 10 4.84 -0.12 6.47
C SER A 10 4.06 -1.08 7.37
N LYS A 11 4.65 -2.21 7.79
CA LYS A 11 4.00 -3.14 8.73
C LYS A 11 3.81 -2.52 10.11
N ARG A 12 4.85 -1.89 10.65
CA ARG A 12 4.79 -1.23 11.95
C ARG A 12 3.79 -0.09 11.90
N ASP A 13 3.85 0.73 10.85
CA ASP A 13 2.96 1.87 10.68
C ASP A 13 1.48 1.44 10.56
N LEU A 14 1.19 0.25 9.99
CA LEU A 14 -0.14 -0.36 10.04
C LEU A 14 -0.55 -0.79 11.45
N LEU A 15 0.34 -1.48 12.16
CA LEU A 15 0.06 -1.99 13.51
C LEU A 15 -0.14 -0.88 14.55
N ASP A 16 0.31 0.35 14.25
CA ASP A 16 0.09 1.54 15.08
C ASP A 16 -1.27 2.23 14.78
N MET A 17 -2.07 1.71 13.83
CA MET A 17 -3.40 2.26 13.48
C MET A 17 -4.52 1.68 14.36
N PRO A 18 -5.73 2.30 14.37
CA PRO A 18 -6.90 1.71 15.02
C PRO A 18 -7.23 0.31 14.47
N ASP A 19 -7.76 -0.57 15.33
CA ASP A 19 -8.03 -1.97 14.98
C ASP A 19 -8.94 -2.11 13.75
N ASP A 20 -10.00 -1.29 13.65
CA ASP A 20 -10.91 -1.30 12.48
C ASP A 20 -10.18 -0.98 11.17
N VAL A 21 -9.20 -0.07 11.22
CA VAL A 21 -8.37 0.30 10.06
C VAL A 21 -7.42 -0.85 9.71
N GLN A 22 -6.85 -1.51 10.73
CA GLN A 22 -6.00 -2.68 10.53
C GLN A 22 -6.75 -3.82 9.85
N ASP A 23 -7.99 -4.09 10.27
CA ASP A 23 -8.83 -5.12 9.70
C ASP A 23 -9.15 -4.86 8.22
N VAL A 24 -9.55 -3.64 7.88
CA VAL A 24 -9.85 -3.27 6.48
C VAL A 24 -8.61 -3.38 5.59
N PHE A 25 -7.47 -2.84 6.03
CA PHE A 25 -6.24 -2.89 5.24
C PHE A 25 -5.65 -4.30 5.16
N GLY A 26 -5.68 -5.05 6.27
CA GLY A 26 -5.27 -6.45 6.32
C GLY A 26 -6.09 -7.31 5.37
N PHE A 27 -7.41 -7.17 5.39
CA PHE A 27 -8.30 -7.92 4.50
C PHE A 27 -8.09 -7.53 3.03
N ALA A 28 -7.90 -6.25 2.73
CA ALA A 28 -7.63 -5.81 1.37
C ALA A 28 -6.30 -6.33 0.82
N LEU A 29 -5.24 -6.36 1.64
CA LEU A 29 -3.96 -6.96 1.27
C LEU A 29 -4.08 -8.47 1.08
N HIS A 30 -4.83 -9.16 1.96
CA HIS A 30 -5.10 -10.58 1.82
C HIS A 30 -5.82 -10.90 0.50
N GLN A 31 -6.88 -10.17 0.16
CA GLN A 31 -7.56 -10.33 -1.13
C GLN A 31 -6.62 -10.09 -2.31
N ALA A 32 -5.73 -9.11 -2.23
CA ALA A 32 -4.72 -8.88 -3.27
C ALA A 32 -3.74 -10.06 -3.40
N GLN A 33 -3.39 -10.74 -2.31
CA GLN A 33 -2.56 -11.95 -2.37
C GLN A 33 -3.27 -13.12 -3.06
N GLU A 34 -4.60 -13.20 -2.96
CA GLU A 34 -5.42 -14.20 -3.64
C GLU A 34 -5.70 -13.84 -5.11
N GLY A 35 -5.28 -12.65 -5.56
CA GLY A 35 -5.56 -12.14 -6.91
C GLY A 35 -6.91 -11.41 -7.04
N GLY A 36 -7.62 -11.26 -5.92
CA GLY A 36 -8.80 -10.43 -5.81
C GLY A 36 -8.47 -8.95 -5.61
N LYS A 37 -9.52 -8.15 -5.38
CA LYS A 37 -9.40 -6.71 -5.15
C LYS A 37 -10.51 -6.24 -4.21
N HIS A 38 -10.11 -5.58 -3.12
CA HIS A 38 -11.06 -5.00 -2.17
C HIS A 38 -11.93 -3.91 -2.83
N PRO A 39 -13.24 -3.81 -2.51
CA PRO A 39 -14.11 -2.79 -3.10
C PRO A 39 -13.61 -1.36 -2.94
N GLN A 40 -12.98 -1.04 -1.81
CA GLN A 40 -12.40 0.28 -1.54
C GLN A 40 -11.04 0.52 -2.22
N THR A 41 -10.47 -0.50 -2.88
CA THR A 41 -9.19 -0.34 -3.58
C THR A 41 -9.36 0.45 -4.87
N LYS A 42 -8.53 1.48 -5.06
CA LYS A 42 -8.46 2.26 -6.29
C LYS A 42 -7.02 2.46 -6.78
N PRO A 43 -6.82 2.70 -8.08
CA PRO A 43 -5.50 3.06 -8.59
C PRO A 43 -5.00 4.36 -7.94
N MET A 44 -3.73 4.36 -7.51
CA MET A 44 -3.12 5.55 -6.95
C MET A 44 -2.77 6.54 -8.09
N LYS A 45 -3.27 7.77 -7.98
CA LYS A 45 -2.98 8.84 -8.95
C LYS A 45 -1.47 9.14 -8.98
N GLY A 46 -0.93 9.36 -10.18
CA GLY A 46 0.49 9.66 -10.38
C GLY A 46 1.42 8.45 -10.46
N PHE A 47 0.88 7.23 -10.44
CA PHE A 47 1.63 5.96 -10.54
C PHE A 47 1.19 5.09 -11.74
N SER A 48 0.72 5.72 -12.82
CA SER A 48 0.25 5.06 -14.04
C SER A 48 1.27 4.02 -14.55
N GLY A 49 0.83 2.78 -14.79
CA GLY A 49 1.69 1.69 -15.31
C GLY A 49 2.56 0.96 -14.27
N ALA A 50 2.55 1.40 -13.01
CA ALA A 50 3.25 0.73 -11.91
C ALA A 50 2.38 -0.27 -11.13
N GLY A 51 1.08 -0.37 -11.45
CA GLY A 51 0.15 -1.25 -10.75
C GLY A 51 0.01 -0.92 -9.26
N VAL A 52 0.18 0.35 -8.91
CA VAL A 52 0.08 0.84 -7.52
C VAL A 52 -1.37 1.15 -7.21
N LEU A 53 -1.84 0.55 -6.13
CA LEU A 53 -3.19 0.62 -5.62
C LEU A 53 -3.18 1.22 -4.22
N GLU A 54 -4.26 1.90 -3.86
CA GLU A 54 -4.50 2.39 -2.52
C GLU A 54 -5.86 1.91 -2.00
N VAL A 55 -5.91 1.55 -0.71
CA VAL A 55 -7.14 1.43 0.08
C VAL A 55 -7.23 2.66 0.96
N VAL A 56 -8.44 3.20 1.11
CA VAL A 56 -8.71 4.36 1.94
C VAL A 56 -9.78 3.96 2.95
N GLU A 57 -9.52 4.23 4.22
CA GLU A 57 -10.44 4.00 5.33
C GLU A 57 -10.51 5.24 6.20
N ASP A 58 -11.71 5.65 6.61
CA ASP A 58 -11.92 6.79 7.49
C ASP A 58 -12.27 6.28 8.89
N HIS A 59 -11.60 6.78 9.92
CA HIS A 59 -11.84 6.39 11.31
C HIS A 59 -11.72 7.61 12.21
N ASP A 60 -12.75 7.88 13.03
CA ASP A 60 -12.83 8.99 13.98
C ASP A 60 -12.45 10.38 13.41
N GLY A 61 -12.89 10.66 12.18
CA GLY A 61 -12.60 11.93 11.50
C GLY A 61 -11.24 12.01 10.82
N ASP A 62 -10.42 10.96 10.95
CA ASP A 62 -9.14 10.80 10.28
C ASP A 62 -9.22 9.89 9.06
N THR A 63 -8.49 10.22 8.00
CA THR A 63 -8.39 9.37 6.80
C THR A 63 -7.07 8.61 6.81
N TYR A 64 -7.13 7.29 6.72
CA TYR A 64 -5.99 6.40 6.63
C TYR A 64 -5.86 5.85 5.22
N ARG A 65 -4.63 5.49 4.82
CA ARG A 65 -4.35 4.86 3.53
C ARG A 65 -3.32 3.74 3.65
N ALA A 66 -3.60 2.64 2.97
CA ALA A 66 -2.62 1.60 2.67
C ALA A 66 -2.34 1.57 1.17
N VAL A 67 -1.06 1.64 0.80
CA VAL A 67 -0.60 1.68 -0.59
C VAL A 67 0.23 0.43 -0.87
N TYR A 68 -0.09 -0.25 -1.95
CA TYR A 68 0.56 -1.51 -2.33
C TYR A 68 0.67 -1.66 -3.85
N THR A 69 1.51 -2.59 -4.33
CA THR A 69 1.59 -2.94 -5.75
C THR A 69 1.41 -4.44 -5.97
N VAL A 70 0.65 -4.76 -7.02
CA VAL A 70 0.36 -6.13 -7.47
C VAL A 70 1.05 -6.49 -8.78
N LYS A 71 1.93 -5.60 -9.28
CA LYS A 71 2.58 -5.72 -10.60
C LYS A 71 3.43 -6.98 -10.75
N PHE A 72 3.91 -7.56 -9.65
CA PHE A 72 4.77 -8.73 -9.66
C PHE A 72 3.96 -10.01 -9.54
N ALA A 73 4.34 -11.03 -10.32
CA ALA A 73 3.59 -12.27 -10.40
C ALA A 73 3.59 -13.03 -9.06
N ARG A 74 4.70 -13.00 -8.32
CA ARG A 74 4.92 -13.83 -7.13
C ARG A 74 4.58 -13.15 -5.79
N ALA A 75 4.49 -11.82 -5.76
CA ALA A 75 4.33 -11.07 -4.51
C ALA A 75 3.47 -9.81 -4.65
N VAL A 76 2.77 -9.49 -3.56
CA VAL A 76 2.19 -8.18 -3.28
C VAL A 76 3.17 -7.43 -2.38
N TYR A 77 3.49 -6.19 -2.72
CA TYR A 77 4.36 -5.36 -1.88
C TYR A 77 3.53 -4.26 -1.22
N ALA A 78 3.42 -4.30 0.11
CA ALA A 78 2.87 -3.20 0.89
C ALA A 78 3.92 -2.09 0.97
N LEU A 79 3.65 -0.96 0.32
CA LEU A 79 4.58 0.14 0.16
C LEU A 79 4.49 1.12 1.33
N HIS A 80 3.29 1.50 1.76
CA HIS A 80 3.14 2.50 2.82
C HIS A 80 1.78 2.40 3.49
N CYS A 81 1.73 2.64 4.80
CA CYS A 81 0.51 2.74 5.58
C CYS A 81 0.61 4.04 6.39
N PHE A 82 -0.34 4.96 6.24
CA PHE A 82 -0.27 6.26 6.91
C PHE A 82 -1.65 6.88 7.15
N GLN A 83 -1.73 7.70 8.19
CA GLN A 83 -2.81 8.66 8.40
C GLN A 83 -2.53 9.92 7.58
N LYS A 84 -3.49 10.35 6.75
CA LYS A 84 -3.39 11.60 5.99
C LYS A 84 -3.58 12.79 6.95
N LYS A 85 -2.47 13.46 7.29
CA LYS A 85 -2.48 14.62 8.21
C LYS A 85 -2.84 15.98 7.56
N SER A 86 -3.05 16.05 6.24
CA SER A 86 -3.33 17.34 5.59
C SER A 86 -4.78 17.79 5.80
N THR A 87 -4.94 19.00 6.38
CA THR A 87 -6.20 19.72 6.59
C THR A 87 -6.76 20.40 5.33
N LYS A 88 -6.01 20.41 4.21
CA LYS A 88 -6.45 21.01 2.94
C LYS A 88 -6.35 20.00 1.79
N GLY A 89 -7.48 19.76 1.14
CA GLY A 89 -7.59 19.01 -0.11
C GLY A 89 -7.61 17.48 0.04
N ILE A 90 -7.95 16.81 -1.08
CA ILE A 90 -8.05 15.34 -1.21
C ILE A 90 -6.71 14.67 -1.55
N GLU A 91 -5.66 15.46 -1.77
CA GLU A 91 -4.36 15.01 -2.26
C GLU A 91 -3.51 14.37 -1.17
N THR A 92 -2.68 13.41 -1.58
CA THR A 92 -1.69 12.79 -0.70
C THR A 92 -0.50 13.74 -0.56
N PRO A 93 0.01 14.00 0.67
CA PRO A 93 1.16 14.86 0.88
C PRO A 93 2.38 14.45 0.04
N GLN A 94 3.17 15.44 -0.40
CA GLN A 94 4.34 15.19 -1.27
C GLN A 94 5.35 14.21 -0.64
N HIS A 95 5.60 14.32 0.67
CA HIS A 95 6.54 13.43 1.36
C HIS A 95 6.10 11.96 1.32
N ASP A 96 4.80 11.68 1.45
CA ASP A 96 4.25 10.33 1.32
C ASP A 96 4.41 9.82 -0.12
N LEU A 97 4.15 10.66 -1.12
CA LEU A 97 4.35 10.32 -2.53
C LEU A 97 5.82 9.95 -2.84
N GLU A 98 6.76 10.72 -2.31
CA GLU A 98 8.20 10.47 -2.46
C GLU A 98 8.62 9.16 -1.78
N LEU A 99 8.11 8.89 -0.57
CA LEU A 99 8.38 7.65 0.15
C LEU A 99 7.83 6.43 -0.60
N ILE A 100 6.62 6.53 -1.14
CA ILE A 100 6.01 5.46 -1.95
C ILE A 100 6.84 5.20 -3.21
N ARG A 101 7.30 6.23 -3.91
CA ARG A 101 8.20 6.06 -5.09
C ARG A 101 9.50 5.37 -4.72
N LYS A 102 10.12 5.76 -3.60
CA LYS A 102 11.34 5.12 -3.10
C LYS A 102 11.11 3.64 -2.82
N ARG A 103 10.09 3.32 -2.02
CA ARG A 103 9.78 1.93 -1.65
C ARG A 103 9.33 1.07 -2.84
N LEU A 104 8.69 1.67 -3.84
CA LEU A 104 8.38 0.98 -5.10
C LEU A 104 9.65 0.61 -5.87
N LYS A 105 10.66 1.48 -5.92
CA LYS A 105 11.96 1.18 -6.54
C LYS A 105 12.67 0.04 -5.80
N ASP A 106 12.63 0.05 -4.47
CA ASP A 106 13.20 -1.02 -3.63
C ASP A 106 12.48 -2.35 -3.87
N ALA A 107 11.14 -2.33 -3.97
CA ALA A 107 10.34 -3.52 -4.30
C ALA A 107 10.66 -4.08 -5.70
N GLN A 108 10.90 -3.21 -6.69
CA GLN A 108 11.33 -3.62 -8.03
C GLN A 108 12.72 -4.29 -8.00
N ALA A 109 13.65 -3.78 -7.20
CA ALA A 109 14.97 -4.39 -7.05
C ALA A 109 14.87 -5.77 -6.39
N HIS A 110 14.08 -5.88 -5.32
CA HIS A 110 13.82 -7.15 -4.64
C HIS A 110 13.13 -8.18 -5.55
N ALA A 111 12.13 -7.77 -6.31
CA ALA A 111 11.44 -8.68 -7.24
C ALA A 111 12.40 -9.26 -8.29
N LYS A 112 13.31 -8.43 -8.83
CA LYS A 112 14.31 -8.86 -9.81
C LYS A 112 15.32 -9.85 -9.22
N SER A 113 15.74 -9.69 -7.97
CA SER A 113 16.68 -10.65 -7.36
C SER A 113 16.03 -12.02 -7.19
N VAL A 114 14.76 -12.06 -6.79
CA VAL A 114 14.01 -13.32 -6.58
C VAL A 114 13.60 -14.01 -7.89
N GLU A 115 13.55 -13.29 -9.02
CA GLU A 115 13.29 -13.88 -10.34
C GLU A 115 14.53 -14.52 -10.97
N ASN A 116 15.73 -14.14 -10.52
CA ASN A 116 17.00 -14.68 -11.02
C ASN A 116 17.50 -15.88 -10.19
N ASP A 117 16.77 -16.27 -9.15
CA ASP A 117 17.00 -17.44 -8.29
C ASP A 117 16.02 -18.58 -8.65
#